data_AF-A0A379FRI0-F1
#
_entry.id   AF-A0A379FRI0-F1
#
_cell.length_a   1.000
_cell.length_b   1.000
_cell.length_c   1.000
_cell.angle_alpha   90.00
_cell.angle_beta   90.00
_cell.angle_gamma   90.00
#
_symmetry.space_group_name_H-M   'P 1'
#
loop_
_entity.id
_entity.type
_entity.pdbx_description
1 polymer ?
#
loop_
_entity_poly.entity_id
_entity_poly.type
_entity_poly.pdbx_seq_one_letter_code
_entity_poly.pdbx_strand_id
1 'polypeptide(L)'
;MTEKIRLTQYSHGAGCGCKIAPKVLEQILHSEQAKFNDPHLLVGNETKDDAAVYDLGNGIGIISTTDFFMPIVDSPFEFGRIAATNAISDIFAMGGKPIMAIAIFRLANC
;
A
#
# COMPACT_ATOMS: atom_id res chain seq x y z
N MET A 1 -9.30 -8.31 -36.42
CA MET A 1 -8.16 -8.51 -35.51
C MET A 1 -8.46 -7.72 -34.26
N THR A 2 -8.73 -8.37 -33.13
CA THR A 2 -8.89 -7.69 -31.84
C THR A 2 -7.53 -7.11 -31.45
N GLU A 3 -7.45 -5.78 -31.31
CA GLU A 3 -6.24 -5.14 -30.80
C GLU A 3 -5.89 -5.67 -29.42
N LYS A 4 -4.61 -6.00 -29.21
CA LYS A 4 -4.12 -6.50 -27.93
C LYS A 4 -4.09 -5.32 -26.95
N ILE A 5 -5.01 -5.33 -25.98
CA ILE A 5 -5.07 -4.34 -24.91
C ILE A 5 -3.78 -4.44 -24.08
N ARG A 6 -3.02 -3.35 -24.02
CA ARG A 6 -1.82 -3.21 -23.19
C ARG A 6 -2.20 -2.52 -21.88
N LEU A 7 -2.01 -3.16 -20.73
CA LEU A 7 -2.40 -2.52 -19.45
C LEU A 7 -1.59 -1.25 -19.17
N THR A 8 -0.34 -1.18 -19.63
CA THR A 8 0.51 0.00 -19.45
C THR A 8 -0.02 1.24 -20.16
N GLN A 9 -0.91 1.10 -21.15
CA GLN A 9 -1.55 2.24 -21.83
C GLN A 9 -2.46 3.08 -20.90
N TYR A 10 -2.89 2.49 -19.78
CA TYR A 10 -3.70 3.18 -18.77
C TYR A 10 -2.85 3.85 -17.68
N SER A 11 -1.52 3.69 -17.73
CA SER A 11 -0.57 4.26 -16.78
C SER A 11 -0.03 5.58 -17.34
N HIS A 12 -0.72 6.69 -17.04
CA HIS A 12 -0.33 8.02 -17.52
C HIS A 12 0.92 8.59 -16.83
N GLY A 13 1.41 7.91 -15.79
CA GLY A 13 2.66 8.20 -15.08
C GLY A 13 3.49 6.92 -14.96
N ALA A 14 4.81 7.03 -15.05
CA ALA A 14 5.73 5.90 -15.06
C ALA A 14 5.74 5.11 -13.72
N GLY A 15 4.83 4.15 -13.58
CA GLY A 15 4.86 3.12 -12.52
C GLY A 15 5.01 3.64 -11.09
N CYS A 16 5.98 3.11 -10.33
CA CYS A 16 6.27 3.45 -8.93
C CYS A 16 6.66 4.94 -8.72
N GLY A 17 6.92 5.70 -9.79
CA GLY A 17 7.20 7.13 -9.76
C GLY A 17 5.99 8.03 -9.48
N CYS A 18 4.79 7.44 -9.31
CA CYS A 18 3.57 8.17 -8.93
C CYS A 18 3.44 8.37 -7.40
N LYS A 19 4.39 7.90 -6.58
CA LYS A 19 4.39 8.19 -5.13
C LYS A 19 4.64 9.68 -4.92
N ILE A 20 3.78 10.33 -4.11
CA ILE A 20 3.98 11.71 -3.68
C ILE A 20 5.33 11.77 -2.96
N ALA A 21 6.15 12.77 -3.27
CA ALA A 21 7.44 12.94 -2.62
C ALA A 21 7.27 13.00 -1.09
N PRO A 22 8.13 12.33 -0.28
CA PRO A 22 7.94 12.22 1.16
C PRO A 22 7.73 13.57 1.86
N LYS A 23 8.45 14.61 1.41
CA LYS A 23 8.33 15.97 1.93
C LYS A 23 6.96 16.60 1.66
N VAL A 24 6.37 16.32 0.50
CA VAL A 24 5.03 16.81 0.14
C VAL A 24 3.97 16.03 0.90
N LEU A 25 4.15 14.72 1.05
CA LEU A 25 3.25 13.88 1.85
C LEU A 25 3.23 14.33 3.32
N GLU A 26 4.39 14.62 3.89
CA GLU A 26 4.51 15.16 5.24
C GLU A 26 3.74 16.48 5.40
N GLN A 27 3.86 17.40 4.43
CA GLN A 27 3.09 18.66 4.43
C GLN A 27 1.57 18.44 4.33
N ILE A 28 1.11 17.43 3.58
CA ILE A 28 -0.31 17.10 3.44
C ILE A 28 -0.85 16.45 4.71
N LEU A 29 -0.07 15.56 5.32
CA LEU A 29 -0.44 14.84 6.54
C LEU A 29 -0.27 15.69 7.81
N HIS A 30 0.41 16.84 7.73
CA HIS A 30 0.44 17.83 8.79
C HIS A 30 -0.96 18.39 9.02
N SER A 31 -1.63 17.86 10.03
CA SER A 31 -2.91 18.34 10.56
C SER A 31 -2.68 19.04 11.89
N GLU A 32 -3.41 20.15 12.12
CA GLU A 32 -3.45 20.85 13.43
C GLU A 32 -4.31 20.10 14.46
N GLN A 33 -4.94 18.98 14.08
CA GLN A 33 -5.71 18.15 15.01
C GLN A 33 -4.80 17.47 16.02
N ALA A 34 -5.32 17.28 17.23
CA ALA A 34 -4.63 16.57 18.29
C ALA A 34 -4.13 15.21 17.78
N LYS A 35 -2.85 14.91 18.04
CA LYS A 35 -2.26 13.62 17.68
C LYS A 35 -3.10 12.51 18.30
N PHE A 36 -3.56 11.58 17.46
CA PHE A 36 -4.18 10.36 17.95
C PHE A 36 -3.13 9.58 18.73
N ASN A 37 -3.30 9.50 20.05
CA ASN A 37 -2.36 8.83 20.93
C ASN A 37 -3.09 7.68 21.60
N ASP A 38 -2.86 6.49 21.08
CA ASP A 38 -3.36 5.23 21.63
C ASP A 38 -2.15 4.38 22.03
N PRO A 39 -1.99 4.03 23.32
CA PRO A 39 -0.89 3.19 23.78
C PRO A 39 -0.81 1.83 23.09
N HIS A 40 -1.91 1.35 22.50
CA HIS A 40 -1.95 0.10 21.74
C HIS A 40 -1.41 0.25 20.32
N LEU A 41 -1.30 1.46 19.78
CA LEU A 41 -0.69 1.70 18.47
C LEU A 41 0.84 1.75 18.62
N LEU A 42 1.50 0.62 18.34
CA LEU A 42 2.95 0.48 18.49
C LEU A 42 3.72 1.17 17.36
N VAL A 43 3.18 1.12 16.14
CA VAL A 43 3.74 1.74 14.95
C VAL A 43 2.59 2.43 14.23
N GLY A 44 2.65 3.76 14.18
CA GLY A 44 1.63 4.63 13.61
C GLY A 44 2.17 5.51 12.49
N ASN A 45 1.38 6.51 12.12
CA ASN A 45 1.77 7.45 11.07
C ASN A 45 2.98 8.33 11.47
N GLU A 46 3.25 8.47 12.78
CA GLU A 46 4.41 9.23 13.27
C GLU A 46 5.77 8.64 12.89
N THR A 47 5.88 7.32 12.71
CA THR A 47 7.18 6.67 12.45
C THR A 47 7.53 6.60 10.97
N LYS A 48 6.60 6.97 10.07
CA LYS A 48 6.75 6.93 8.60
C LYS A 48 7.14 5.52 8.08
N ASP A 49 6.72 4.48 8.78
CA ASP A 49 6.94 3.09 8.37
C ASP A 49 5.93 2.64 7.30
N ASP A 50 6.28 1.59 6.57
CA ASP A 50 5.47 1.01 5.48
C ASP A 50 4.24 0.22 5.99
N ALA A 51 4.06 0.08 7.31
CA ALA A 51 2.92 -0.60 7.91
C ALA A 51 2.59 -0.06 9.31
N ALA A 52 1.32 -0.15 9.70
CA ALA A 52 0.87 0.12 11.07
C ALA A 52 0.87 -1.17 11.90
N VAL A 53 1.22 -1.07 13.18
CA VAL A 53 1.21 -2.19 14.13
C VAL A 53 0.38 -1.82 15.36
N TYR A 54 -0.63 -2.64 15.65
CA TYR A 54 -1.54 -2.45 16.77
C TYR A 54 -1.52 -3.65 17.72
N ASP A 55 -1.26 -3.43 19.01
CA ASP A 55 -1.27 -4.45 20.05
C ASP A 55 -2.70 -4.73 20.55
N LEU A 56 -3.10 -6.00 20.52
CA LEU A 56 -4.39 -6.45 21.04
C LEU A 56 -4.40 -6.61 22.57
N GLY A 57 -3.28 -6.37 23.26
CA GLY A 57 -3.17 -6.41 24.72
C GLY A 57 -3.05 -7.83 25.30
N ASN A 58 -2.93 -8.84 24.44
CA ASN A 58 -2.71 -10.24 24.80
C ASN A 58 -1.35 -10.77 24.30
N GLY A 59 -0.44 -9.86 23.94
CA GLY A 59 0.86 -10.19 23.35
C GLY A 59 0.81 -10.48 21.84
N ILE A 60 -0.33 -10.25 21.18
CA ILE A 60 -0.48 -10.38 19.72
C ILE A 60 -0.63 -8.99 19.11
N GLY A 61 0.28 -8.66 18.19
CA GLY A 61 0.18 -7.46 17.35
C GLY A 61 -0.47 -7.76 15.99
N ILE A 62 -1.35 -6.89 15.54
CA ILE A 62 -1.89 -6.86 14.18
C ILE A 62 -1.08 -5.88 13.35
N ILE A 63 -0.55 -6.37 12.23
CA ILE A 63 0.16 -5.56 11.25
C ILE A 63 -0.80 -5.29 10.09
N SER A 64 -0.96 -4.02 9.74
CA SER A 64 -1.79 -3.57 8.62
C SER A 64 -0.96 -2.73 7.66
N THR A 65 -0.90 -3.16 6.40
CA THR A 65 -0.29 -2.42 5.29
C THR A 65 -1.30 -2.33 4.14
N THR A 66 -1.14 -1.31 3.29
CA THR A 66 -1.83 -1.18 2.03
C THR A 66 -0.90 -0.54 1.00
N ASP A 67 -0.71 -1.21 -0.14
CA ASP A 67 -0.02 -0.63 -1.29
C ASP A 67 -0.79 -0.95 -2.58
N PHE A 68 -0.86 0.01 -3.48
CA PHE A 68 -1.46 -0.11 -4.79
C PHE A 68 -0.77 0.86 -5.76
N PHE A 69 -0.62 0.43 -7.00
CA PHE A 69 0.02 1.23 -8.03
C PHE A 69 -0.58 0.95 -9.41
N MET A 70 -0.31 1.84 -10.37
CA MET A 70 -0.77 1.68 -11.74
C MET A 70 -0.05 0.51 -12.44
N PRO A 71 -0.64 -0.10 -13.48
CA PRO A 71 -0.02 -1.21 -14.19
C PRO A 71 1.38 -0.90 -14.71
N ILE A 72 2.34 -1.77 -14.37
CA ILE A 72 3.75 -1.68 -14.81
C ILE A 72 4.10 -2.71 -15.89
N VAL A 73 3.23 -3.70 -16.11
CA VAL A 73 3.38 -4.75 -17.12
C VAL A 73 2.06 -4.91 -17.87
N ASP A 74 2.13 -5.37 -19.12
CA ASP A 74 0.95 -5.52 -19.99
C ASP A 74 0.07 -6.72 -19.63
N SER A 75 0.64 -7.74 -18.99
CA SER A 75 -0.08 -8.95 -18.58
C SER A 75 -0.87 -8.71 -17.29
N PRO A 76 -2.21 -8.84 -17.29
CA PRO A 76 -3.01 -8.65 -16.08
C PRO A 76 -2.66 -9.64 -14.97
N PHE A 77 -2.34 -10.87 -15.33
CA PHE A 77 -2.00 -11.91 -14.37
C PHE A 77 -0.65 -11.63 -13.70
N GLU A 78 0.36 -11.20 -14.48
CA GLU A 78 1.66 -10.83 -13.91
C GLU A 78 1.55 -9.57 -13.07
N PHE A 79 0.79 -8.56 -13.53
CA PHE A 79 0.55 -7.36 -12.75
C PHE A 79 -0.09 -7.68 -11.39
N GLY A 80 -1.14 -8.51 -11.36
CA GLY A 80 -1.79 -8.92 -10.11
C GLY A 80 -0.83 -9.64 -9.16
N ARG A 81 0.04 -10.53 -9.67
CA ARG A 81 1.07 -11.19 -8.87
C ARG A 81 2.09 -10.21 -8.31
N ILE A 82 2.56 -9.25 -9.11
CA ILE A 82 3.55 -8.25 -8.67
C ILE A 82 2.92 -7.34 -7.62
N ALA A 83 1.71 -6.83 -7.86
CA ALA A 83 0.99 -5.97 -6.92
C ALA A 83 0.71 -6.66 -5.58
N ALA A 84 0.22 -7.90 -5.61
CA ALA A 84 -0.01 -8.67 -4.39
C ALA A 84 1.29 -8.96 -3.63
N THR A 85 2.38 -9.30 -4.34
CA THR A 85 3.69 -9.56 -3.72
C THR A 85 4.24 -8.31 -3.03
N ASN A 86 4.12 -7.16 -3.68
CA ASN A 86 4.54 -5.87 -3.13
C ASN A 86 3.72 -5.47 -1.89
N ALA A 87 2.38 -5.60 -1.94
CA ALA A 87 1.55 -5.29 -0.77
C ALA A 87 1.82 -6.24 0.42
N ILE A 88 2.18 -7.50 0.16
CA ILE A 88 2.47 -8.48 1.21
C ILE A 88 3.91 -8.33 1.75
N SER A 89 4.84 -7.75 0.98
CA SER A 89 6.25 -7.67 1.40
C SER A 89 6.46 -6.86 2.68
N ASP A 90 5.62 -5.85 2.95
CA ASP A 90 5.77 -5.03 4.16
C ASP A 90 5.47 -5.85 5.42
N ILE A 91 4.52 -6.80 5.35
CA ILE A 91 4.25 -7.73 6.46
C ILE A 91 5.49 -8.57 6.76
N PHE A 92 6.16 -9.08 5.71
CA PHE A 92 7.39 -9.85 5.88
C PHE A 92 8.56 -9.00 6.37
N ALA A 93 8.67 -7.75 5.91
CA ALA A 93 9.69 -6.81 6.35
C ALA A 93 9.57 -6.51 7.85
N MET A 94 8.34 -6.45 8.37
CA MET A 94 8.05 -6.31 9.81
C MET A 94 8.17 -7.62 10.61
N GLY A 95 8.59 -8.73 9.97
CA GLY A 95 8.70 -10.05 10.61
C GLY A 95 7.35 -10.73 10.90
N GLY A 96 6.28 -10.23 10.30
CA GLY A 96 4.92 -10.74 10.47
C GLY A 96 4.60 -11.96 9.61
N LYS A 97 3.46 -12.59 9.92
CA LYS A 97 2.86 -13.65 9.11
C LYS A 97 1.55 -13.16 8.49
N PRO A 98 1.43 -13.07 7.16
CA PRO A 98 0.17 -12.71 6.52
C PRO A 98 -0.92 -13.75 6.82
N ILE A 99 -2.09 -13.29 7.27
CA ILE A 99 -3.24 -14.17 7.60
C ILE A 99 -4.43 -13.96 6.67
N MET A 100 -4.55 -12.77 6.08
CA MET A 100 -5.63 -12.40 5.15
C MET A 100 -5.18 -11.24 4.25
N ALA A 101 -5.91 -11.01 3.16
CA ALA A 101 -5.73 -9.86 2.30
C ALA A 101 -7.07 -9.42 1.71
N ILE A 102 -7.22 -8.12 1.43
CA ILE A 102 -8.36 -7.53 0.73
C ILE A 102 -7.84 -6.91 -0.55
N ALA A 103 -8.47 -7.24 -1.69
CA ALA A 103 -8.09 -6.68 -2.97
C ALA A 103 -8.68 -5.27 -3.14
N ILE A 104 -7.83 -4.29 -3.43
CA ILE A 104 -8.24 -2.96 -3.89
C ILE A 104 -8.07 -2.93 -5.40
N PHE A 105 -9.15 -2.66 -6.13
CA PHE A 105 -9.16 -2.71 -7.58
C PHE A 105 -9.89 -1.52 -8.16
N ARG A 106 -9.29 -0.88 -9.17
CA ARG A 106 -9.89 0.22 -9.93
C ARG A 106 -9.81 -0.10 -11.42
N LEU A 107 -10.96 -0.04 -12.10
CA LEU A 107 -11.04 -0.11 -13.55
C LEU A 107 -10.82 1.28 -14.14
N ALA A 108 -10.06 1.37 -15.23
CA ALA A 108 -9.78 2.66 -15.87
C ALA A 108 -11.04 3.34 -16.44
N ASN A 109 -12.10 2.58 -16.70
CA ASN A 109 -13.31 3.02 -17.39
C ASN A 109 -14.57 3.01 -16.49
N CYS A 110 -14.41 2.95 -15.17
CA CYS A 110 -15.52 3.00 -14.21
C CYS A 110 -15.26 4.01 -13.10
#